data_AF-A0A6G0JC49-F1
#
_entry.id   AF-A0A6G0JC49-F1
#
_cell.length_a   1.000
_cell.length_b   1.000
_cell.length_c   1.000
_cell.angle_alpha   90.00
_cell.angle_beta   90.00
_cell.angle_gamma   90.00
#
_symmetry.space_group_name_H-M   'P 1'
#
loop_
_entity.id
_entity.type
_entity.pdbx_description
1 polymer ?
#
loop_
_entity_poly.entity_id
_entity_poly.type
_entity_poly.pdbx_seq_one_letter_code
_entity_poly.pdbx_strand_id
1 'polypeptide(L)' 'MVMATHLPNILWGEALLHVVETLNNLPTKPLGLTSPRRRLFCEEP' A
#
# COMPACT_ATOMS: atom_id res chain seq x y z
N MET A 1 23.35 -14.62 3.07
CA MET A 1 22.21 -14.06 2.33
C MET A 1 20.96 -14.76 2.88
N VAL A 2 20.31 -14.15 3.87
CA VAL A 2 19.17 -14.76 4.57
C VAL A 2 17.94 -14.59 3.69
N MET A 3 17.39 -15.71 3.23
CA MET A 3 16.15 -15.80 2.46
C MET A 3 14.98 -15.27 3.29
N ALA A 4 14.56 -14.03 3.01
CA ALA A 4 13.31 -13.46 3.51
C ALA A 4 12.09 -14.02 2.75
N THR A 5 12.01 -15.34 2.57
CA THR A 5 10.91 -16.01 1.85
C THR A 5 10.03 -16.88 2.75
N HIS A 6 10.26 -16.87 4.07
CA HIS A 6 9.48 -17.65 5.02
C HIS A 6 8.56 -16.76 5.87
N LEU A 7 7.76 -15.91 5.23
CA LEU A 7 6.61 -15.36 5.94
C LEU A 7 5.65 -16.54 6.20
N PRO A 8 5.37 -16.90 7.46
CA PRO A 8 4.45 -17.98 7.76
C PRO A 8 3.10 -17.67 7.08
N ASN A 9 2.45 -18.69 6.52
CA ASN A 9 1.27 -18.53 5.66
C ASN A 9 0.17 -17.66 6.32
N ILE A 10 0.11 -17.70 7.65
CA ILE A 10 -0.80 -16.92 8.50
C ILE A 10 -0.62 -15.39 8.40
N LEU A 11 0.55 -14.89 8.00
CA LEU A 11 0.87 -13.46 7.93
C LEU A 11 0.78 -12.87 6.52
N TRP A 12 0.47 -13.67 5.50
CA TRP A 12 0.37 -13.16 4.13
C TRP A 12 -0.81 -12.20 3.95
N GLY A 13 -1.92 -12.43 4.65
CA GLY A 13 -3.05 -11.50 4.67
C GLY A 13 -2.64 -10.13 5.22
N GLU A 14 -2.01 -10.12 6.39
CA GLU A 14 -1.54 -8.90 7.05
C GLU A 14 -0.45 -8.18 6.23
N ALA A 15 0.49 -8.93 5.67
CA ALA A 15 1.52 -8.36 4.81
C ALA A 15 0.92 -7.73 3.53
N LEU A 16 -0.06 -8.40 2.92
CA LEU A 16 -0.75 -7.86 1.75
C LEU A 16 -1.55 -6.61 2.11
N LEU A 17 -2.29 -6.62 3.22
CA LEU A 17 -3.02 -5.45 3.71
C LEU A 17 -2.07 -4.28 3.98
N HIS A 18 -0.92 -4.54 4.62
CA HIS A 18 0.08 -3.52 4.89
C HIS A 18 0.69 -2.93 3.60
N VAL A 19 0.97 -3.78 2.60
CA VAL A 19 1.47 -3.33 1.30
C VAL A 19 0.43 -2.47 0.59
N VAL A 20 -0.83 -2.91 0.55
CA VAL A 20 -1.92 -2.16 -0.09
C VAL A 20 -2.16 -0.83 0.60
N GLU A 21 -2.21 -0.80 1.93
CA GLU A 21 -2.38 0.43 2.71
C GLU A 21 -1.21 1.41 2.47
N THR A 22 0.03 0.89 2.43
CA THR A 22 1.21 1.71 2.15
C THR A 22 1.15 2.30 0.74
N LEU A 23 0.83 1.49 -0.27
CA LEU A 23 0.74 1.97 -1.65
C LEU A 23 -0.40 2.98 -1.84
N ASN A 24 -1.53 2.81 -1.15
CA ASN A 24 -2.65 3.74 -1.21
C ASN A 24 -2.35 5.08 -0.53
N ASN A 25 -1.47 5.11 0.47
CA ASN A 25 -1.05 6.33 1.15
C ASN A 25 0.15 7.02 0.49
N LEU A 26 0.97 6.30 -0.27
CA LEU A 26 2.12 6.87 -0.95
C LEU A 26 1.72 7.72 -2.17
N PRO A 27 2.39 8.87 -2.38
CA PRO A 27 2.19 9.67 -3.57
C PRO A 27 2.73 8.92 -4.78
N THR A 28 1.90 8.76 -5.81
CA THR A 28 2.30 8.06 -7.03
C THR A 28 2.47 9.05 -8.17
N LYS A 29 3.56 8.90 -8.94
CA LYS A 29 3.80 9.69 -10.17
C LYS A 29 2.61 9.71 -11.14
N PRO A 30 1.94 8.58 -11.45
CA PRO A 30 0.78 8.59 -12.35
C PRO A 30 -0.41 9.39 -11.83
N LEU A 31 -0.50 9.61 -10.51
CA LEU A 31 -1.54 10.43 -9.88
C LEU A 31 -1.07 11.86 -9.57
N GLY A 32 -0.01 12.34 -10.24
CA GLY A 32 0.50 13.70 -10.06
C GLY A 32 1.11 13.93 -8.67
N LEU A 33 1.82 12.93 -8.13
CA LEU A 33 2.36 12.94 -6.77
C LEU A 33 1.28 13.05 -5.68
N THR A 34 0.04 12.72 -6.02
CA THR A 34 -1.04 12.56 -5.06
C THR A 34 -1.17 11.09 -4.68
N SER A 35 -1.51 10.80 -3.42
CA SER A 35 -1.76 9.42 -3.01
C SER A 35 -3.12 8.94 -3.52
N PRO A 36 -3.26 7.66 -3.91
CA PRO A 36 -4.53 7.09 -4.36
C PRO A 36 -5.66 7.33 -3.35
N ARG A 37 -5.40 7.14 -2.06
CA ARG A 37 -6.34 7.40 -0.98
C ARG A 37 -6.81 8.86 -0.97
N ARG A 38 -5.88 9.80 -1.12
CA ARG A 38 -6.22 11.23 -1.16
C ARG A 38 -7.04 11.57 -2.41
N ARG A 39 -6.79 10.95 -3.56
CA ARG A 39 -7.63 11.19 -4.75
C ARG A 39 -9.04 10.63 -4.64
N LEU A 40 -9.20 9.46 -4.01
CA LEU A 40 -10.50 8.81 -3.88
C LEU A 40 -11.36 9.41 -2.78
N PHE A 41 -10.75 9.98 -1.74
CA PHE A 41 -11.46 10.48 -0.55
C PHE A 41 -11.32 12.00 -0.33
N CYS A 42 -10.52 12.72 -1.13
CA CYS A 42 -10.56 14.20 -1.18
C CYS A 42 -11.39 14.73 -2.35
N GLU A 43 -12.50 14.05 -2.67
CA GLU A 43 -13.69 14.75 -3.13
C GLU A 43 -14.53 15.13 -1.90
N GLU A 44 -14.08 16.17 -1.20
CA GLU A 44 -14.93 16.98 -0.31
C GLU A 44 -14.79 18.44 -0.80
N PRO A 45 -15.87 19.24 -0.68
CA PRO A 45 -16.54 20.04 -1.73
C PRO A 45 -15.76 21.20 -2.36
#